data_AF-A0A1V1I1J7-F1
#
_entry.id   AF-A0A1V1I1J7-F1
#
_cell.length_a   1.000
_cell.length_b   1.000
_cell.length_c   1.000
_cell.angle_alpha   90.00
_cell.angle_beta   90.00
_cell.angle_gamma   90.00
#
_symmetry.space_group_name_H-M   'P 1'
#
loop_
_entity.id
_entity.type
_entity.pdbx_description
1 polymer ?
#
loop_
_entity_poly.entity_id
_entity_poly.type
_entity_poly.pdbx_seq_one_letter_code
_entity_poly.pdbx_strand_id
1 'polypeptide(L)' 'MERSNKYDLTCSHCGEFISINNIPTDENIINDSSVGEIKISNTYTGYGTTGCYNSMDVELTCPRCHYTFKTTISKNSDL' A
#
# COMPACT_ATOMS: atom_id res chain seq x y z
N MET A 1 13.31 -10.81 12.56
CA MET A 1 11.85 -10.92 12.46
C MET A 1 11.42 -10.13 11.25
N GLU A 2 11.16 -10.80 10.14
CA GLU A 2 10.66 -10.15 8.92
C GLU A 2 9.22 -9.73 9.20
N ARG A 3 9.03 -8.43 9.47
CA ARG A 3 7.71 -7.83 9.61
C ARG A 3 7.09 -7.76 8.22
N SER A 4 6.48 -8.84 7.74
CA SER A 4 5.69 -8.82 6.51
C SER A 4 4.56 -7.82 6.67
N ASN A 5 4.74 -6.61 6.10
CA ASN A 5 3.74 -5.55 6.13
C ASN A 5 2.67 -5.87 5.09
N LYS A 6 1.51 -6.38 5.51
CA LYS A 6 0.36 -6.60 4.63
C LYS A 6 -0.48 -5.32 4.55
N TYR A 7 -0.81 -4.91 3.32
CA TYR A 7 -1.68 -3.78 3.01
C TYR A 7 -2.85 -4.28 2.18
N ASP A 8 -4.05 -4.08 2.70
CA ASP A 8 -5.29 -4.48 2.07
C ASP A 8 -5.99 -3.24 1.48
N LEU A 9 -6.32 -3.29 0.20
CA LEU A 9 -6.99 -2.20 -0.51
C LEU A 9 -7.99 -2.75 -1.52
N THR A 10 -8.91 -1.90 -1.96
CA THR A 10 -9.95 -2.25 -2.93
C THR A 10 -9.80 -1.40 -4.17
N CYS A 11 -9.84 -2.01 -5.35
CA CYS A 11 -9.78 -1.28 -6.60
C CYS A 11 -10.98 -0.33 -6.72
N SER A 12 -10.73 0.98 -6.87
CA SER A 12 -11.78 1.98 -6.97
C SER A 12 -12.66 1.85 -8.22
N HIS A 13 -12.23 1.09 -9.23
CA HIS A 13 -12.94 0.92 -10.49
C HIS A 13 -13.83 -0.33 -10.52
N CYS A 14 -13.28 -1.51 -10.17
CA CYS A 14 -14.01 -2.78 -10.25
C CYS A 14 -14.37 -3.39 -8.88
N GLY A 15 -13.96 -2.77 -7.77
CA GLY A 15 -14.21 -3.29 -6.42
C GLY A 15 -13.41 -4.54 -6.07
N GLU A 16 -12.43 -4.93 -6.88
CA GLU A 16 -11.61 -6.11 -6.63
C GLU A 16 -10.74 -5.89 -5.39
N PHE A 17 -10.69 -6.89 -4.52
CA PHE A 17 -9.85 -6.86 -3.33
C PHE A 17 -8.40 -7.19 -3.69
N ILE A 18 -7.48 -6.34 -3.22
CA ILE A 18 -6.06 -6.41 -3.53
C ILE A 18 -5.29 -6.42 -2.22
N SER A 19 -4.51 -7.48 -2.00
CA SER A 19 -3.58 -7.57 -0.89
C SER A 19 -2.15 -7.44 -1.41
N ILE A 20 -1.42 -6.46 -0.88
CA ILE A 20 0.00 -6.25 -1.20
C ILE A 20 0.80 -6.55 0.05
N ASN A 21 1.90 -7.29 -0.10
CA ASN A 21 2.78 -7.60 1.01
C ASN A 21 4.12 -6.90 0.83
N ASN A 22 4.73 -6.55 1.97
CA ASN A 22 6.12 -6.14 2.06
C ASN A 22 6.46 -4.90 1.23
N ILE A 23 5.64 -3.85 1.31
CA ILE A 23 5.94 -2.55 0.72
C ILE A 23 7.02 -1.86 1.58
N PRO A 24 8.29 -1.74 1.11
CA PRO A 24 9.29 -0.92 1.79
C PRO A 24 8.88 0.54 1.80
N THR A 25 9.11 1.21 2.94
CA THR A 25 8.86 2.65 3.13
C THR A 25 9.90 3.54 2.47
N ASP A 26 11.03 2.96 2.08
CA ASP A 26 12.23 3.67 1.60
C ASP A 26 12.42 3.59 0.08
N GLU A 27 11.52 2.90 -0.63
CA GLU A 27 11.54 2.82 -2.10
C GLU A 27 10.38 3.62 -2.71
N ASN A 28 10.61 4.21 -3.88
CA ASN A 28 9.59 4.95 -4.61
C ASN A 28 8.84 4.07 -5.64
N ILE A 29 9.41 2.92 -6.01
CA ILE A 29 8.83 2.02 -7.02
C ILE A 29 9.11 0.58 -6.58
N ILE A 30 8.06 -0.22 -6.48
CA ILE A 30 8.13 -1.64 -6.10
C ILE A 30 7.45 -2.45 -7.18
N ASN A 31 8.02 -3.59 -7.55
CA ASN A 31 7.37 -4.53 -8.45
C ASN A 31 6.83 -5.71 -7.65
N ASP A 32 5.51 -5.78 -7.53
CA ASP A 32 4.81 -6.90 -6.91
C ASP A 32 4.29 -7.86 -7.99
N SER A 33 4.37 -9.16 -7.75
CA SER A 33 3.94 -10.16 -8.75
C SER A 33 2.42 -10.21 -8.93
N SER A 34 1.64 -9.70 -7.97
CA SER A 34 0.18 -9.74 -7.97
C SER A 34 -0.43 -8.51 -8.64
N VAL A 35 0.18 -7.33 -8.46
CA VAL A 35 -0.35 -6.04 -8.96
C VAL A 35 0.58 -5.34 -9.96
N GLY A 36 1.78 -5.86 -10.16
CA GLY A 36 2.80 -5.24 -11.01
C GLY A 36 3.52 -4.09 -10.31
N GLU A 37 3.83 -3.03 -11.07
CA GLU A 37 4.50 -1.85 -10.57
C GLU A 37 3.59 -1.04 -9.63
N ILE A 38 4.10 -0.75 -8.44
CA ILE A 38 3.51 0.12 -7.42
C ILE A 38 4.44 1.30 -7.25
N LYS A 39 3.94 2.52 -7.49
CA LYS A 39 4.70 3.75 -7.24
C LYS A 39 4.27 4.36 -5.92
N ILE A 40 5.23 4.62 -5.06
CA ILE A 40 5.05 5.35 -3.80
C ILE A 40 5.47 6.79 -4.05
N SER A 41 4.62 7.74 -3.69
CA SER A 41 4.91 9.18 -3.87
C SER A 41 5.12 9.92 -2.55
N ASN A 42 4.33 9.58 -1.53
CA ASN A 42 4.43 10.21 -0.22
C ASN A 42 4.39 9.15 0.86
N THR A 43 5.26 9.30 1.85
CA THR A 43 5.23 8.51 3.08
C THR A 43 5.01 9.46 4.26
N TYR A 44 4.04 9.11 5.09
CA TYR A 44 3.60 9.90 6.23
C TYR A 44 3.73 9.05 7.48
N THR A 45 4.54 9.50 8.42
CA THR A 45 4.60 8.90 9.76
C THR A 45 3.89 9.84 10.73
N GLY A 46 2.79 9.37 11.31
CA GLY A 46 2.05 10.10 12.32
C GLY A 46 2.12 9.40 13.68
N TYR A 47 2.02 10.19 14.74
CA TYR A 47 1.88 9.70 16.11
C TYR A 47 0.50 10.08 16.62
N GLY A 48 -0.37 9.09 16.76
CA GLY A 48 -1.70 9.24 17.34
C GLY A 48 -1.74 8.78 18.80
N THR A 49 -2.89 8.99 19.45
CA THR A 49 -3.15 8.48 20.81
C THR A 49 -3.07 6.95 20.89
N THR A 50 -3.28 6.27 19.77
CA THR A 50 -3.25 4.81 19.62
C THR A 50 -1.89 4.30 19.12
N GLY A 51 -0.88 5.18 19.07
CA GLY A 51 0.50 4.88 18.72
C GLY A 51 0.93 5.34 17.31
N CYS A 52 2.02 4.77 16.79
CA CYS A 52 2.63 5.24 15.55
C CYS A 52 1.88 4.65 14.36
N TYR A 53 1.58 5.43 13.33
CA TYR A 53 1.02 4.91 12.08
C TYR A 53 1.83 5.41 10.90
N ASN A 54 2.03 4.52 9.93
CA ASN A 54 2.69 4.83 8.67
C ASN A 54 1.65 4.76 7.56
N SER A 55 1.41 5.89 6.89
CA SER A 55 0.55 5.97 5.72
C SER A 55 1.37 6.30 4.49
N MET A 56 0.98 5.78 3.34
CA MET A 56 1.70 6.00 2.10
C MET A 56 0.71 6.18 0.95
N ASP A 57 0.98 7.14 0.08
CA ASP A 57 0.25 7.29 -1.18
C ASP A 57 0.89 6.39 -2.22
N VAL A 58 0.08 5.45 -2.74
CA VAL A 58 0.49 4.50 -3.76
C VAL A 58 -0.33 4.67 -5.03
N GLU A 59 0.32 4.54 -6.17
CA GLU A 59 -0.27 4.35 -7.48
C GLU A 59 0.00 2.90 -7.91
N LEU A 60 -1.06 2.15 -8.23
CA LEU A 60 -0.94 0.77 -8.69
C LEU A 60 -1.96 0.46 -9.77
N THR A 61 -1.67 -0.56 -10.57
CA THR A 61 -2.56 -1.03 -11.62
C THR A 61 -3.32 -2.27 -11.15
N CYS A 62 -4.65 -2.21 -11.18
CA CYS A 62 -5.45 -3.37 -10.79
C CYS A 62 -5.18 -4.55 -11.74
N PRO A 63 -4.79 -5.73 -11.25
CA PRO A 63 -4.49 -6.88 -12.12
C PRO A 63 -5.74 -7.43 -12.80
N ARG A 64 -6.94 -7.12 -12.29
CA ARG A 64 -8.20 -7.62 -12.83
C ARG A 64 -8.76 -6.76 -13.95
N CYS A 65 -8.84 -5.45 -13.73
CA CYS A 65 -9.46 -4.52 -14.69
C CYS A 65 -8.44 -3.63 -15.42
N HIS A 66 -7.14 -3.79 -15.12
CA HIS A 66 -6.04 -2.99 -15.69
C HIS A 66 -6.20 -1.48 -15.50
N TYR A 67 -7.03 -1.05 -14.55
CA TYR A 67 -7.21 0.35 -14.21
C TYR A 67 -6.11 0.78 -13.23
N THR A 68 -5.35 1.80 -13.61
CA THR A 68 -4.37 2.45 -12.73
C THR A 68 -5.07 3.47 -11.85
N PHE A 69 -4.88 3.36 -10.53
CA PHE A 69 -5.49 4.26 -9.57
C PHE A 69 -4.53 4.61 -8.44
N LYS A 70 -4.82 5.74 -7.78
CA LYS A 70 -4.09 6.23 -6.61
C LYS A 70 -4.91 5.99 -5.36
N THR A 71 -4.28 5.48 -4.33
CA THR A 71 -4.91 5.27 -3.03
C THR A 71 -3.90 5.49 -1.90
N THR A 72 -4.39 5.88 -0.73
CA THR A 72 -3.58 5.92 0.48
C THR A 72 -3.74 4.58 1.20
N ILE A 73 -2.63 3.95 1.56
CA ILE A 73 -2.60 2.75 2.40
C ILE A 73 -2.00 3.15 3.75
N SER A 74 -2.57 2.63 4.83
CA SER A 74 -2.15 2.95 6.18
C SER A 74 -1.91 1.68 6.98
N LYS A 75 -0.77 1.64 7.68
CA LYS A 75 -0.47 0.64 8.70
C LYS A 75 -0.56 1.30 10.07
N ASN A 76 -1.36 0.70 10.94
CA ASN A 76 -1.22 0.95 12.38
C ASN A 76 0.02 0.19 12.87
N SER A 77 1.01 0.89 13.44
CA SER A 77 2.28 0.28 13.88
C SER A 77 2.18 -0.35 15.27
N ASP A 78 0.98 -0.34 15.87
CA ASP A 78 0.73 -0.73 17.26
C ASP A 78 0.11 -2.12 17.48
N LEU A 79 0.24 -3.05 16.52
CA LEU A 79 0.00 -4.48 16.73
C LEU A 79 1.14 -5.33 16.13
#